data_AF-A0ABD6MA81-F1
#
_entry.id   AF-A0ABD6MA81-F1
#
_cell.length_a   1.000
_cell.length_b   1.000
_cell.length_c   1.000
_cell.angle_alpha   90.00
_cell.angle_beta   90.00
_cell.angle_gamma   90.00
#
_symmetry.space_group_name_H-M   'P 1'
#
loop_
_entity.id
_entity.type
_entity.pdbx_description
1 polymer ?
#
loop_
_entity_poly.entity_id
_entity_poly.type
_entity_poly.pdbx_seq_one_letter_code
_entity_poly.pdbx_strand_id
1 'polypeptide(L)'
;MFTLHPMTGGFRDGMHQVYPTPEIEPRPVESEDAAEEAAVRLFSAYGSISYLTLTDRNGEHVKDYRRGHFFQAKSPLRDARLRVATQEPPR
;
A
#
# COMPACT_ATOMS: atom_id res chain seq x y z
N MET A 1 -3.56 2.42 16.00
CA MET A 1 -2.95 1.22 15.40
C MET A 1 -3.80 0.82 14.23
N PHE A 2 -3.18 0.66 13.08
CA PHE A 2 -3.81 0.32 11.82
C PHE A 2 -3.17 -0.93 11.24
N THR A 3 -3.82 -1.55 10.26
CA THR A 3 -3.30 -2.72 9.54
C THR A 3 -3.43 -2.49 8.04
N LEU A 4 -2.34 -2.73 7.32
CA LEU A 4 -2.27 -2.68 5.86
C LEU A 4 -2.42 -4.08 5.27
N HIS A 5 -3.47 -4.28 4.50
CA HIS A 5 -3.79 -5.55 3.88
C HIS A 5 -3.40 -5.54 2.39
N PRO A 6 -2.44 -6.37 1.96
CA PRO A 6 -2.01 -6.46 0.57
C PRO A 6 -3.00 -7.25 -0.28
N MET A 7 -3.50 -6.60 -1.33
CA MET A 7 -4.48 -7.18 -2.24
C MET A 7 -3.93 -7.26 -3.67
N THR A 8 -4.09 -8.43 -4.27
CA THR A 8 -3.83 -8.69 -5.69
C THR A 8 -5.13 -8.54 -6.48
N GLY A 9 -5.08 -7.79 -7.57
CA GLY A 9 -6.22 -7.65 -8.49
C GLY A 9 -5.73 -7.36 -9.90
N GLY A 10 -6.11 -8.20 -10.86
CA GLY A 10 -5.76 -8.04 -12.28
C GLY A 10 -6.54 -6.90 -12.93
N PHE A 11 -5.89 -6.07 -13.75
CA PHE A 11 -6.57 -5.06 -14.55
C PHE A 11 -7.30 -5.71 -15.74
N ARG A 12 -8.63 -5.53 -15.82
CA ARG A 12 -9.35 -4.83 -16.92
C ARG A 12 -10.87 -4.87 -16.73
N ASP A 13 -11.52 -3.70 -16.82
CA ASP A 13 -12.92 -3.55 -17.27
C ASP A 13 -14.08 -4.10 -16.41
N GLY A 14 -14.16 -3.70 -15.14
CA GLY A 14 -15.46 -3.56 -14.46
C GLY A 14 -16.14 -4.82 -13.91
N MET A 15 -15.52 -6.00 -14.01
CA MET A 15 -16.10 -7.30 -13.59
C MET A 15 -15.29 -8.07 -12.52
N HIS A 16 -14.37 -7.43 -11.79
CA HIS A 16 -13.29 -8.16 -11.09
C HIS A 16 -13.48 -8.42 -9.59
N GLN A 17 -13.19 -9.67 -9.22
CA GLN A 17 -13.04 -10.16 -7.85
C GLN A 17 -11.70 -9.68 -7.25
N VAL A 18 -11.77 -9.17 -6.03
CA VAL A 18 -10.60 -8.84 -5.21
C VAL A 18 -10.14 -10.13 -4.53
N TYR A 19 -8.92 -10.59 -4.83
CA TYR A 19 -8.33 -11.71 -4.11
C TYR A 19 -7.38 -11.16 -3.04
N PRO A 20 -7.51 -11.57 -1.76
CA PRO A 20 -6.42 -11.41 -0.81
C PRO A 20 -5.14 -11.93 -1.47
N THR A 21 -4.00 -11.26 -1.30
CA THR A 21 -2.73 -11.86 -1.74
C THR A 21 -2.34 -12.86 -0.65
N PRO A 22 -2.61 -14.17 -0.79
CA PRO A 22 -2.53 -15.08 0.35
C PRO A 22 -1.09 -15.26 0.87
N GLU A 23 -0.10 -14.86 0.07
CA GLU A 23 1.33 -15.03 0.37
C GLU A 23 1.98 -13.80 1.03
N ILE A 24 1.24 -12.71 1.22
CA ILE A 24 1.79 -11.49 1.83
C ILE A 24 1.00 -11.15 3.08
N GLU A 25 1.66 -11.21 4.22
CA GLU A 25 1.01 -10.93 5.51
C GLU A 25 0.60 -9.46 5.63
N PRO A 26 -0.56 -9.18 6.26
CA PRO A 26 -0.93 -7.83 6.64
C PRO A 26 0.11 -7.18 7.54
N ARG A 27 0.36 -5.88 7.34
CA ARG A 27 1.38 -5.11 8.05
C ARG A 27 0.75 -4.19 9.08
N PRO A 28 1.00 -4.39 10.39
CA PRO A 28 0.58 -3.43 11.39
C PRO A 28 1.40 -2.14 11.27
N VAL A 29 0.74 -1.00 11.44
CA VAL A 29 1.37 0.33 11.39
C VAL A 29 0.76 1.23 12.47
N GLU A 30 1.58 2.15 12.99
CA GLU A 30 1.21 2.97 14.15
C GLU A 30 0.43 4.23 13.77
N SER A 31 0.66 4.77 12.57
CA SER A 31 0.07 6.00 12.05
C SER A 31 -0.24 5.88 10.54
N GLU A 32 -1.00 6.84 10.01
CA GLU A 32 -1.25 6.95 8.57
C GLU A 32 0.04 7.26 7.77
N ASP A 33 0.94 8.08 8.30
CA ASP A 33 2.25 8.34 7.67
C ASP A 33 3.08 7.05 7.56
N ALA A 34 3.14 6.27 8.65
CA ALA A 34 3.80 4.97 8.65
C ALA A 34 3.11 3.99 7.69
N ALA A 35 1.80 4.10 7.53
CA ALA A 35 1.04 3.32 6.54
C ALA A 35 1.48 3.67 5.11
N GLU A 36 1.65 4.96 4.80
CA GLU A 36 2.06 5.40 3.47
C GLU A 36 3.49 4.95 3.14
N GLU A 37 4.41 5.04 4.09
CA GLU A 37 5.78 4.52 3.92
C GLU A 37 5.83 2.99 3.79
N ALA A 38 5.04 2.28 4.60
CA ALA A 38 4.91 0.83 4.50
C ALA A 38 4.31 0.41 3.15
N ALA A 39 3.30 1.15 2.68
CA ALA A 39 2.71 0.94 1.36
C ALA A 39 3.74 1.14 0.26
N VAL A 40 4.61 2.15 0.41
CA VAL A 40 5.68 2.41 -0.54
C VAL A 40 6.65 1.24 -0.65
N ARG A 41 7.11 0.74 0.51
CA ARG A 41 8.02 -0.40 0.58
C ARG A 41 7.38 -1.66 0.01
N LEU A 42 6.11 -1.92 0.31
CA LEU A 42 5.39 -3.09 -0.19
C LEU A 42 5.19 -3.05 -1.71
N PHE A 43 4.75 -1.93 -2.28
CA PHE A 43 4.61 -1.81 -3.74
C PHE A 43 5.95 -1.93 -4.49
N SER A 44 7.04 -1.49 -3.85
CA SER A 44 8.38 -1.56 -4.42
C SER A 44 8.96 -2.98 -4.33
N ALA A 45 8.73 -3.68 -3.22
CA ALA A 45 9.18 -5.05 -3.01
C ALA A 45 8.37 -6.08 -3.80
N TYR A 46 7.06 -5.86 -3.94
CA TYR A 46 6.13 -6.82 -4.55
C TYR A 46 5.43 -6.21 -5.76
N GLY A 47 5.86 -6.64 -6.95
CA GLY A 47 5.27 -6.24 -8.23
C GLY A 47 3.80 -6.64 -8.40
N SER A 48 3.37 -7.69 -7.71
CA SER A 48 2.03 -8.28 -7.79
C SER A 48 0.96 -7.50 -7.02
N ILE A 49 1.33 -6.72 -5.99
CA ILE A 49 0.36 -5.96 -5.19
C ILE A 49 -0.23 -4.83 -6.05
N SER A 50 -1.55 -4.85 -6.19
CA SER A 50 -2.32 -3.82 -6.90
C SER A 50 -2.91 -2.78 -5.94
N TYR A 51 -3.36 -3.23 -4.77
CA TYR A 51 -4.00 -2.40 -3.75
C TYR A 51 -3.49 -2.76 -2.36
N LEU A 52 -3.51 -1.77 -1.48
CA LEU A 52 -3.30 -1.94 -0.05
C LEU A 52 -4.44 -1.27 0.69
N THR A 53 -5.19 -2.04 1.46
CA THR A 53 -6.31 -1.53 2.23
C THR A 53 -5.87 -1.29 3.67
N LEU A 54 -6.08 -0.07 4.15
CA LEU A 54 -5.81 0.32 5.53
C LEU A 54 -7.07 0.13 6.36
N THR A 55 -6.98 -0.70 7.40
CA THR A 55 -8.04 -0.85 8.41
C THR A 55 -7.58 -0.33 9.76
N ASP A 56 -8.51 0.16 10.57
CA ASP A 56 -8.26 0.53 11.96
C ASP A 56 -8.18 -0.71 12.88
N ARG A 57 -8.05 -0.48 14.19
CA ARG A 57 -8.01 -1.54 15.21
C ARG A 57 -9.31 -2.35 15.35
N ASN A 58 -10.43 -1.80 14.90
CA ASN A 58 -11.74 -2.45 14.91
C ASN A 58 -11.99 -3.23 13.60
N GLY A 59 -11.05 -3.16 12.65
CA GLY A 59 -11.20 -3.73 11.32
C GLY A 59 -11.99 -2.84 10.36
N GLU A 60 -12.30 -1.60 10.74
CA GLU A 60 -13.02 -0.67 9.88
C GLU A 60 -12.09 -0.14 8.78
N HIS A 61 -12.64 -0.02 7.58
CA HIS A 61 -11.93 0.54 6.43
C HIS A 61 -11.64 2.03 6.66
N VAL A 62 -10.38 2.42 6.46
CA VAL A 62 -9.93 3.82 6.58
C VAL A 62 -9.61 4.39 5.21
N LYS A 63 -8.77 3.69 4.43
CA LYS A 63 -8.20 4.22 3.18
C LYS A 63 -7.67 3.09 2.29
N ASP A 64 -7.68 3.32 0.98
CA ASP A 64 -6.99 2.45 0.02
C ASP A 64 -5.81 3.15 -0.65
N TYR A 65 -4.69 2.45 -0.73
CA TYR A 65 -3.55 2.84 -1.54
C TYR A 65 -3.52 1.99 -2.80
N ARG A 66 -3.39 2.64 -3.96
CA ARG A 66 -3.34 1.97 -5.26
C ARG A 66 -1.95 2.08 -5.85
N ARG A 67 -1.46 1.01 -6.48
CA ARG A 67 -0.18 1.05 -7.21
C ARG A 67 -0.17 2.14 -8.30
N GLY A 68 -1.31 2.44 -8.90
CA GLY A 68 -1.41 3.54 -9.88
C GLY A 68 -1.18 4.93 -9.28
N HIS A 69 -1.51 5.15 -8.00
CA HIS A 69 -1.33 6.44 -7.33
C HIS A 69 0.15 6.78 -7.11
N PHE A 70 1.01 5.75 -7.07
CA PHE A 70 2.46 5.87 -6.92
C PHE A 70 3.14 6.76 -7.95
N PHE A 71 2.53 6.89 -9.13
CA PHE A 71 3.07 7.67 -10.25
C PHE A 71 2.39 9.04 -10.40
N GLN A 72 1.37 9.34 -9.60
CA GLN A 72 0.62 10.59 -9.71
C GLN A 72 1.27 11.71 -8.89
N ALA A 73 1.43 12.88 -9.50
CA ALA A 73 2.14 14.01 -8.90
C ALA A 73 1.51 14.53 -7.59
N LYS A 74 0.19 14.38 -7.43
CA LYS A 74 -0.57 14.83 -6.25
C LYS A 74 -0.85 13.73 -5.22
N SER A 75 -0.25 12.54 -5.39
CA SER A 75 -0.49 11.44 -4.46
C SER A 75 0.34 11.60 -3.19
N PRO A 76 -0.22 11.37 -1.99
CA PRO A 76 0.56 11.34 -0.75
C PRO A 76 1.66 10.26 -0.76
N LEU A 77 1.50 9.20 -1.58
CA LEU A 77 2.53 8.18 -1.77
C LEU A 77 3.80 8.72 -2.46
N ARG A 78 3.73 9.86 -3.15
CA ARG A 78 4.90 10.52 -3.71
C ARG A 78 5.80 11.07 -2.60
N ASP A 79 5.21 11.77 -1.65
CA ASP A 79 5.96 12.35 -0.53
C ASP A 79 6.50 11.26 0.38
N ALA A 80 5.69 10.22 0.66
CA ALA A 80 6.15 9.04 1.37
C ALA A 80 7.30 8.32 0.64
N ARG A 81 7.27 8.25 -0.71
CA ARG A 81 8.37 7.70 -1.50
C ARG A 81 9.66 8.49 -1.34
N LEU A 82 9.59 9.83 -1.29
CA LEU A 82 10.75 10.68 -1.03
C LEU A 82 11.31 10.41 0.37
N ARG A 83 10.44 10.34 1.40
CA ARG A 83 10.84 9.99 2.77
C ARG A 83 11.58 8.64 2.82
N VAL A 84 11.01 7.60 2.21
CA VAL A 84 11.64 6.26 2.16
C VAL A 84 12.98 6.30 1.43
N ALA A 85 13.07 6.97 0.29
CA ALA A 85 14.31 7.06 -0.48
C ALA A 85 15.45 7.78 0.28
N THR A 86 15.12 8.73 1.17
CA THR A 86 16.12 9.39 2.03
C THR A 86 16.60 8.54 3.21
N GLN A 87 15.89 7.46 3.53
CA GLN A 87 16.22 6.55 4.63
C GLN A 87 17.01 5.31 4.16
N GLU A 88 16.93 4.94 2.89
CA GLU A 88 17.72 3.83 2.34
C GLU A 88 19.12 4.32 1.94
N PRO A 89 20.20 3.66 2.40
CA PRO A 89 21.55 3.98 1.93
C PRO A 89 21.64 3.74 0.42
N PRO A 90 22.43 4.53 -0.33
CA PRO A 90 22.65 4.26 -1.75
C PRO A 90 23.20 2.84 -1.90
N ARG A 91 22.53 2.03 -2.71
CA ARG A 91 22.98 0.69 -3.08
C ARG A 91 24.22 0.74 -3.97
#